data_AF-A0A736HZA1-F1
#
_entry.id   AF-A0A736HZA1-F1
#
_cell.length_a   1.000
_cell.length_b   1.000
_cell.length_c   1.000
_cell.angle_alpha   90.00
_cell.angle_beta   90.00
_cell.angle_gamma   90.00
#
_symmetry.space_group_name_H-M   'P 1'
#
loop_
_entity.id
_entity.type
_entity.pdbx_description
1 polymer ?
#
loop_
_entity_poly.entity_id
_entity_poly.type
_entity_poly.pdbx_seq_one_letter_code
_entity_poly.pdbx_strand_id
1 'polypeptide(L)'
;MSAVDWVDIGSKVSVGLITGLVTGLIVAYCTAQYALNRFYKEKWWEKRLTAFLELTEYVYKVKRADDYWVAVMESKMFEDESFISLPEEEIKKLREEQSLAMKEIIRISHLASFTLSHKASELLTTYITEYDKIYPSWWVDEITDDEATIKSSEIIDALFNELLTEARTVLNIPEEKINLI
;
A
#
# COMPACT_ATOMS: atom_id res chain seq x y z
N MET A 1 21.45 -17.69 71.08
CA MET A 1 21.22 -16.90 69.86
C MET A 1 21.04 -15.46 70.30
N SER A 2 21.93 -14.55 69.89
CA SER A 2 21.95 -13.19 70.41
C SER A 2 20.90 -12.31 69.70
N ALA A 3 20.46 -11.22 70.31
CA ALA A 3 19.53 -10.26 69.67
C ALA A 3 20.10 -9.68 68.35
N VAL A 4 21.43 -9.70 68.18
CA VAL A 4 22.13 -9.25 66.99
C VAL A 4 21.92 -10.21 65.80
N ASP A 5 21.82 -11.52 66.04
CA ASP A 5 21.58 -12.53 64.99
C ASP A 5 20.18 -12.39 64.36
N TRP A 6 19.17 -12.05 65.16
CA TRP A 6 17.79 -11.84 64.69
C TRP A 6 17.64 -10.57 63.84
N VAL A 7 18.39 -9.51 64.17
CA VAL A 7 18.41 -8.26 63.40
C VAL A 7 19.13 -8.46 62.06
N ASP A 8 20.23 -9.22 62.05
CA ASP A 8 20.96 -9.55 60.81
C ASP A 8 20.10 -10.38 59.84
N ILE A 9 19.37 -11.38 60.35
CA ILE A 9 18.43 -12.19 59.56
C ILE A 9 17.28 -11.33 59.00
N GLY A 10 16.68 -10.45 59.81
CA GLY A 10 15.62 -9.53 59.35
C GLY A 10 16.10 -8.53 58.28
N SER A 11 17.34 -8.05 58.39
CA SER A 11 17.94 -7.15 57.41
C SER A 11 18.19 -7.84 56.05
N LYS A 12 18.64 -9.10 56.05
CA LYS A 12 18.87 -9.88 54.82
C LYS A 12 17.58 -10.22 54.09
N VAL A 13 16.52 -10.56 54.84
CA VAL A 13 15.20 -10.84 54.26
C VAL A 13 14.56 -9.57 53.68
N SER A 14 14.65 -8.44 54.37
CA SER A 14 14.10 -7.17 53.87
C SER A 14 14.84 -6.66 52.62
N VAL A 15 16.18 -6.74 52.57
CA VAL A 15 16.95 -6.39 51.38
C VAL A 15 16.63 -7.33 50.20
N GLY A 16 16.45 -8.63 50.45
CA GLY A 16 16.03 -9.59 49.42
C GLY A 16 14.63 -9.31 48.87
N LEU A 17 13.69 -8.94 49.73
CA LEU A 17 12.33 -8.57 49.31
C LEU A 17 12.31 -7.27 48.50
N ILE A 18 13.07 -6.26 48.91
CA ILE A 18 13.15 -4.97 48.20
C ILE A 18 13.81 -5.16 46.83
N THR A 19 14.93 -5.89 46.77
CA THR A 19 15.63 -6.16 45.50
C THR A 19 14.77 -7.02 44.57
N GLY A 20 14.06 -8.02 45.08
CA GLY A 20 13.10 -8.82 44.32
C GLY A 20 11.93 -7.97 43.79
N LEU A 21 11.38 -7.08 44.61
CA LEU A 21 10.28 -6.19 44.22
C LEU A 21 10.73 -5.20 43.14
N VAL A 22 11.89 -4.55 43.31
CA VAL A 22 12.45 -3.61 42.33
C VAL A 22 12.76 -4.32 41.01
N THR A 23 13.39 -5.49 41.05
CA THR A 23 13.71 -6.26 39.84
C THR A 23 12.43 -6.72 39.15
N GLY A 24 11.43 -7.19 39.90
CA GLY A 24 10.12 -7.58 39.38
C GLY A 24 9.40 -6.42 38.69
N LEU A 25 9.43 -5.22 39.28
CA LEU A 25 8.86 -4.00 38.66
C LEU A 25 9.57 -3.62 37.37
N ILE A 26 10.91 -3.67 37.34
CA ILE A 26 11.70 -3.36 36.15
C ILE A 26 11.38 -4.35 35.02
N VAL A 27 11.39 -5.65 35.31
CA VAL A 27 11.09 -6.69 34.31
C VAL A 27 9.65 -6.58 33.80
N ALA A 28 8.68 -6.34 34.69
CA ALA A 28 7.29 -6.13 34.30
C ALA A 28 7.14 -4.90 33.39
N TYR A 29 7.80 -3.78 33.73
CA TYR A 29 7.80 -2.57 32.91
C TYR A 29 8.42 -2.80 31.53
N CYS A 30 9.60 -3.41 31.45
CA CYS A 30 10.26 -3.73 30.19
C CYS A 30 9.41 -4.68 29.32
N THR A 31 8.78 -5.69 29.93
CA THR A 31 7.92 -6.64 29.23
C THR A 31 6.66 -5.96 28.69
N ALA A 32 6.02 -5.10 29.48
CA ALA A 32 4.87 -4.32 29.04
C ALA A 32 5.23 -3.39 27.88
N GLN A 33 6.37 -2.70 27.97
CA GLN A 33 6.84 -1.79 26.92
C GLN A 33 7.17 -2.55 25.62
N TYR A 34 7.81 -3.73 25.73
CA TYR A 34 8.11 -4.58 24.58
C TYR A 34 6.83 -5.09 23.91
N ALA A 35 5.88 -5.61 24.70
CA ALA A 35 4.60 -6.10 24.19
C ALA A 35 3.82 -4.98 23.49
N LEU A 36 3.80 -3.79 24.08
CA LEU A 36 3.12 -2.62 23.51
C LEU A 36 3.77 -2.17 22.20
N ASN A 37 5.11 -2.10 22.15
CA ASN A 37 5.84 -1.76 20.93
C ASN A 37 5.60 -2.78 19.82
N ARG A 38 5.61 -4.08 20.15
CA ARG A 38 5.28 -5.16 19.19
C ARG A 38 3.86 -5.02 18.65
N PHE A 39 2.88 -4.79 19.52
CA PHE A 39 1.49 -4.62 19.12
C PHE A 39 1.28 -3.39 18.22
N TYR A 40 1.94 -2.27 18.53
CA TYR A 40 1.89 -1.08 17.66
C TYR A 40 2.52 -1.36 16.29
N LYS A 41 3.62 -2.12 16.24
CA LYS A 41 4.25 -2.53 14.97
C LYS A 41 3.32 -3.43 14.16
N GLU A 42 2.69 -4.42 14.78
CA GLU A 42 1.73 -5.32 14.11
C GLU A 42 0.53 -4.52 13.58
N LYS A 43 -0.07 -3.66 14.41
CA LYS A 43 -1.17 -2.77 13.96
C LYS A 43 -0.77 -1.80 12.85
N TRP A 44 0.45 -1.25 12.91
CA TRP A 44 0.95 -0.37 11.86
C TRP A 44 1.16 -1.13 10.55
N TRP A 45 1.65 -2.38 10.64
CA TRP A 45 1.82 -3.25 9.49
C TRP A 45 0.47 -3.60 8.85
N GLU A 46 -0.54 -3.98 9.64
CA GLU A 46 -1.90 -4.25 9.16
C GLU A 46 -2.50 -3.04 8.44
N LYS A 47 -2.39 -1.84 9.04
CA LYS A 47 -2.88 -0.60 8.41
C LYS A 47 -2.19 -0.31 7.07
N ARG A 48 -0.88 -0.54 6.98
CA ARG A 48 -0.13 -0.38 5.73
C ARG A 48 -0.56 -1.40 4.68
N LEU A 49 -0.76 -2.67 5.07
CA LEU A 49 -1.27 -3.69 4.18
C LEU A 49 -2.64 -3.29 3.60
N THR A 50 -3.56 -2.87 4.47
CA THR A 50 -4.90 -2.40 4.03
C THR A 50 -4.78 -1.23 3.06
N ALA A 51 -3.94 -0.23 3.36
CA ALA A 51 -3.75 0.92 2.50
C ALA A 51 -3.16 0.55 1.12
N PHE A 52 -2.19 -0.38 1.07
CA PHE A 52 -1.65 -0.88 -0.19
C PHE A 52 -2.69 -1.69 -0.99
N LEU A 53 -3.48 -2.54 -0.32
CA LEU A 53 -4.54 -3.31 -0.99
C LEU A 53 -5.61 -2.40 -1.58
N GLU A 54 -6.10 -1.43 -0.81
CA GLU A 54 -7.09 -0.45 -1.24
C GLU A 54 -6.58 0.37 -2.44
N LEU A 55 -5.34 0.89 -2.34
CA LEU A 55 -4.73 1.63 -3.44
C LEU A 55 -4.57 0.75 -4.70
N THR A 56 -4.07 -0.47 -4.54
CA THR A 56 -3.86 -1.40 -5.66
C THR A 56 -5.17 -1.75 -6.35
N GLU A 57 -6.27 -1.86 -5.61
CA GLU A 57 -7.58 -2.11 -6.19
C GLU A 57 -8.05 -0.94 -7.08
N TYR A 58 -7.84 0.30 -6.65
CA TYR A 58 -8.18 1.46 -7.49
C TYR A 58 -7.28 1.57 -8.73
N VAL A 59 -5.98 1.36 -8.58
CA VAL A 59 -5.03 1.34 -9.70
C VAL A 59 -5.41 0.24 -10.70
N TYR A 60 -5.78 -0.95 -10.21
CA TYR A 60 -6.25 -2.04 -11.06
C TYR A 60 -7.54 -1.70 -11.83
N LYS A 61 -8.49 -1.00 -11.21
CA LYS A 61 -9.72 -0.56 -11.90
C LYS A 61 -9.43 0.39 -13.05
N VAL A 62 -8.47 1.31 -12.88
CA VAL A 62 -8.02 2.18 -13.98
C VAL A 62 -7.30 1.38 -15.05
N LYS A 63 -6.36 0.52 -14.66
CA LYS A 63 -5.63 -0.36 -15.60
C LYS A 63 -6.57 -1.20 -16.44
N ARG A 64 -7.54 -1.86 -15.81
CA ARG A 64 -8.53 -2.70 -16.51
C ARG A 64 -9.30 -1.93 -17.58
N ALA A 65 -9.63 -0.67 -17.30
CA ALA A 65 -10.30 0.17 -18.28
C ALA A 65 -9.37 0.54 -19.43
N ASP A 66 -8.12 0.91 -19.14
CA ASP A 66 -7.12 1.24 -20.17
C ASP A 66 -6.77 0.02 -21.04
N ASP A 67 -6.61 -1.17 -20.45
CA ASP A 67 -6.41 -2.43 -21.17
C ASP A 67 -7.55 -2.69 -22.16
N TYR A 68 -8.79 -2.41 -21.77
CA TYR A 68 -9.95 -2.53 -22.67
C TYR A 68 -9.89 -1.50 -23.81
N TRP A 69 -9.52 -0.25 -23.52
CA TRP A 69 -9.41 0.78 -24.55
C TRP A 69 -8.28 0.50 -25.55
N VAL A 70 -7.15 -0.03 -25.08
CA VAL A 70 -6.07 -0.52 -25.94
C VAL A 70 -6.57 -1.67 -26.82
N ALA A 71 -7.30 -2.64 -26.27
CA ALA A 71 -7.86 -3.73 -27.06
C ALA A 71 -8.85 -3.25 -28.14
N VAL A 72 -9.69 -2.26 -27.82
CA VAL A 72 -10.60 -1.62 -28.80
C VAL A 72 -9.83 -0.87 -29.89
N MET A 73 -8.74 -0.21 -29.53
CA MET A 73 -7.86 0.49 -30.47
C MET A 73 -7.18 -0.51 -31.40
N GLU A 74 -6.54 -1.54 -30.86
CA GLU A 74 -5.88 -2.61 -31.61
C GLU A 74 -6.86 -3.33 -32.55
N SER A 75 -8.07 -3.65 -32.07
CA SER A 75 -9.05 -4.33 -32.92
C SER A 75 -9.46 -3.51 -34.13
N LYS A 76 -9.54 -2.18 -33.98
CA LYS A 76 -9.82 -1.26 -35.09
C LYS A 76 -8.62 -1.12 -36.03
N MET A 77 -7.41 -1.03 -35.46
CA MET A 77 -6.17 -0.84 -36.21
C MET A 77 -5.84 -2.07 -37.08
N PHE A 78 -6.08 -3.27 -36.55
CA PHE A 78 -5.76 -4.54 -37.23
C PHE A 78 -6.96 -5.23 -37.86
N GLU A 79 -8.14 -4.59 -37.86
CA GLU A 79 -9.39 -5.17 -38.37
C GLU A 79 -9.68 -6.55 -37.75
N ASP A 80 -9.43 -6.70 -36.44
CA ASP A 80 -9.62 -7.97 -35.73
C ASP A 80 -11.10 -8.28 -35.51
N GLU A 81 -11.65 -9.13 -36.38
CA GLU A 81 -13.03 -9.61 -36.31
C GLU A 81 -13.31 -10.52 -35.10
N SER A 82 -12.28 -11.00 -34.40
CA SER A 82 -12.43 -11.87 -33.22
C SER A 82 -12.69 -11.08 -31.93
N PHE A 83 -12.41 -9.78 -31.92
CA PHE A 83 -12.65 -8.92 -30.76
C PHE A 83 -14.14 -8.71 -30.51
N ILE A 84 -14.58 -9.05 -29.29
CA ILE A 84 -15.95 -8.85 -28.85
C ILE A 84 -15.99 -7.63 -27.94
N SER A 85 -16.55 -6.53 -28.45
CA SER A 85 -16.77 -5.33 -27.64
C SER A 85 -17.76 -5.61 -26.51
N LEU A 86 -17.50 -5.01 -25.35
CA LEU A 86 -18.45 -4.97 -24.26
C LEU A 86 -19.78 -4.31 -24.70
N PRO A 87 -20.92 -4.71 -24.12
CA PRO A 87 -22.19 -4.01 -24.29
C PRO A 87 -22.09 -2.55 -23.83
N GLU A 88 -22.91 -1.67 -24.41
CA GLU A 88 -22.89 -0.22 -24.10
C GLU A 88 -23.10 0.09 -22.61
N GLU A 89 -23.97 -0.67 -21.93
CA GLU A 89 -24.18 -0.55 -20.49
C GLU A 89 -22.91 -0.87 -19.68
N GLU A 90 -22.19 -1.92 -20.07
CA GLU A 90 -20.93 -2.31 -19.41
C GLU A 90 -19.81 -1.32 -19.71
N ILE A 91 -19.76 -0.77 -20.93
CA ILE A 91 -18.84 0.32 -21.29
C ILE A 91 -19.07 1.54 -20.39
N LYS A 92 -20.34 1.94 -20.22
CA LYS A 92 -20.70 3.07 -19.35
C LYS A 92 -20.25 2.81 -17.91
N LYS A 93 -20.55 1.61 -17.40
CA LYS A 93 -20.13 1.19 -16.05
C LYS A 93 -18.60 1.21 -15.90
N LEU A 94 -17.87 0.73 -16.89
CA LEU A 94 -16.40 0.72 -16.89
C LEU A 94 -15.83 2.14 -16.82
N ARG A 95 -16.38 3.10 -17.58
CA ARG A 95 -15.99 4.51 -17.49
C ARG A 95 -16.30 5.12 -16.13
N GLU A 96 -17.45 4.80 -15.56
CA GLU A 96 -17.84 5.28 -14.22
C GLU A 96 -16.90 4.73 -13.15
N GLU A 97 -16.60 3.42 -13.19
CA GLU A 97 -15.64 2.76 -12.29
C GLU A 97 -14.24 3.35 -12.43
N GLN A 98 -13.76 3.56 -13.65
CA GLN A 98 -12.47 4.19 -13.94
C GLN A 98 -12.41 5.62 -13.36
N SER A 99 -13.44 6.42 -13.60
CA SER A 99 -13.50 7.81 -13.12
C SER A 99 -13.52 7.88 -11.59
N LEU A 100 -14.27 6.99 -10.94
CA LEU A 100 -14.30 6.89 -9.48
C LEU A 100 -12.96 6.43 -8.92
N ALA A 101 -12.34 5.41 -9.52
CA ALA A 101 -11.03 4.91 -9.10
C ALA A 101 -9.95 5.98 -9.22
N MET A 102 -9.94 6.77 -10.30
CA MET A 102 -9.01 7.89 -10.47
C MET A 102 -9.15 8.93 -9.36
N LYS A 103 -10.39 9.31 -9.01
CA LYS A 103 -10.64 10.24 -7.90
C LYS A 103 -10.10 9.72 -6.57
N GLU A 104 -10.25 8.42 -6.32
CA GLU A 104 -9.73 7.79 -5.11
C GLU A 104 -8.19 7.72 -5.11
N ILE A 105 -7.55 7.44 -6.25
CA ILE A 105 -6.08 7.50 -6.38
C ILE A 105 -5.57 8.90 -6.03
N ILE A 106 -6.19 9.95 -6.56
CA ILE A 106 -5.84 11.35 -6.25
C ILE A 106 -6.08 11.67 -4.76
N ARG A 107 -7.20 11.22 -4.20
CA ARG A 107 -7.49 11.42 -2.77
C ARG A 107 -6.44 10.74 -1.88
N ILE A 108 -6.04 9.51 -2.22
CA ILE A 108 -5.05 8.73 -1.47
C ILE A 108 -3.67 9.38 -1.60
N SER A 109 -3.30 9.89 -2.78
CA SER A 109 -1.97 10.51 -3.00
C SER A 109 -1.72 11.69 -2.06
N HIS A 110 -2.75 12.50 -1.75
CA HIS A 110 -2.65 13.61 -0.80
C HIS A 110 -2.30 13.17 0.63
N LEU A 111 -2.58 11.92 1.00
CA LEU A 111 -2.34 11.36 2.33
C LEU A 111 -1.22 10.30 2.33
N ALA A 112 -0.69 9.94 1.16
CA ALA A 112 0.21 8.81 0.96
C ALA A 112 1.53 8.97 1.74
N SER A 113 2.05 10.19 1.88
CA SER A 113 3.27 10.46 2.65
C SER A 113 3.17 10.08 4.13
N PHE A 114 1.95 9.98 4.67
CA PHE A 114 1.69 9.59 6.06
C PHE A 114 1.23 8.13 6.19
N THR A 115 0.41 7.63 5.26
CA THR A 115 -0.22 6.31 5.36
C THR A 115 0.56 5.20 4.66
N LEU A 116 1.36 5.53 3.65
CA LEU A 116 2.15 4.61 2.83
C LEU A 116 3.66 4.83 3.03
N SER A 117 4.48 4.33 2.10
CA SER A 117 5.91 4.65 2.05
C SER A 117 6.16 5.94 1.27
N HIS A 118 7.33 6.54 1.49
CA HIS A 118 7.77 7.71 0.75
C HIS A 118 7.80 7.43 -0.76
N LYS A 119 8.38 6.30 -1.16
CA LYS A 119 8.45 5.88 -2.56
C LYS A 119 7.05 5.66 -3.17
N ALA A 120 6.11 5.04 -2.46
CA ALA A 120 4.73 4.92 -2.94
C ALA A 120 4.07 6.30 -3.17
N SER A 121 4.34 7.28 -2.29
CA SER A 121 3.87 8.66 -2.47
C SER A 121 4.48 9.32 -3.71
N GLU A 122 5.76 9.08 -4.00
CA GLU A 122 6.43 9.58 -5.21
C GLU A 122 5.82 8.94 -6.47
N LEU A 123 5.62 7.62 -6.47
CA LEU A 123 5.00 6.90 -7.59
C LEU A 123 3.62 7.47 -7.95
N LEU A 124 2.77 7.70 -6.94
CA LEU A 124 1.45 8.30 -7.16
C LEU A 124 1.54 9.73 -7.71
N THR A 125 2.47 10.53 -7.19
CA THR A 125 2.67 11.91 -7.65
C THR A 125 3.14 11.94 -9.11
N THR A 126 4.09 11.07 -9.46
CA THR A 126 4.57 10.91 -10.83
C THR A 126 3.45 10.48 -11.76
N TYR A 127 2.68 9.45 -11.39
CA TYR A 127 1.54 8.98 -12.18
C TYR A 127 0.53 10.10 -12.45
N ILE A 128 0.08 10.81 -11.40
CA ILE A 128 -0.90 11.90 -11.55
C ILE A 128 -0.33 13.00 -12.46
N THR A 129 0.93 13.36 -12.26
CA THR A 129 1.59 14.40 -13.06
C THR A 129 1.71 14.01 -14.54
N GLU A 130 2.03 12.76 -14.85
CA GLU A 130 2.10 12.27 -16.23
C GLU A 130 0.71 12.10 -16.85
N TYR A 131 -0.26 11.62 -16.09
CA TYR A 131 -1.65 11.47 -16.53
C TYR A 131 -2.28 12.83 -16.89
N ASP A 132 -2.06 13.85 -16.05
CA ASP A 132 -2.57 15.21 -16.26
C ASP A 132 -1.98 15.90 -17.50
N LYS A 133 -0.84 15.41 -18.03
CA LYS A 133 -0.26 15.92 -19.29
C LYS A 133 -0.92 15.35 -20.54
N ILE A 134 -1.61 14.20 -20.45
CA ILE A 134 -2.19 13.54 -21.62
C ILE A 134 -3.26 14.42 -22.26
N TYR A 135 -4.22 14.91 -21.47
CA TYR A 135 -5.32 15.70 -22.01
C TYR A 135 -4.87 17.02 -22.67
N PRO A 136 -3.98 17.83 -22.06
CA PRO A 136 -3.43 19.01 -22.73
C PRO A 136 -2.71 18.69 -24.04
N SER A 137 -1.85 17.65 -24.07
CA SER A 137 -1.15 17.25 -25.28
C SER A 137 -2.11 16.78 -26.38
N TRP A 138 -3.13 16.02 -26.01
CA TRP A 138 -4.17 15.58 -26.94
C TRP A 138 -5.00 16.77 -27.47
N TRP A 139 -5.38 17.70 -26.59
CA TRP A 139 -6.19 18.87 -26.94
C TRP A 139 -5.52 19.82 -27.95
N VAL A 140 -4.18 19.89 -27.95
CA VAL A 140 -3.40 20.72 -28.87
C VAL A 140 -2.89 19.95 -30.09
N ASP A 141 -3.43 18.75 -30.35
CA ASP A 141 -3.03 17.84 -31.43
C ASP A 141 -1.52 17.49 -31.40
N GLU A 142 -0.87 17.51 -30.23
CA GLU A 142 0.52 17.05 -30.05
C GLU A 142 0.59 15.51 -30.08
N ILE A 143 -0.46 14.85 -29.60
CA ILE A 143 -0.62 13.38 -29.65
C ILE A 143 -2.00 13.03 -30.21
N THR A 144 -2.08 11.90 -30.89
CA THR A 144 -3.30 11.29 -31.43
C THR A 144 -4.14 10.59 -30.35
N ASP A 145 -5.39 10.25 -30.66
CA ASP A 145 -6.27 9.43 -29.78
C ASP A 145 -5.61 8.11 -29.39
N ASP A 146 -4.95 7.46 -30.35
CA ASP A 146 -4.28 6.18 -30.16
C ASP A 146 -3.04 6.34 -29.27
N GLU A 147 -2.21 7.36 -29.51
CA GLU A 147 -1.07 7.70 -28.65
C GLU A 147 -1.48 8.06 -27.22
N ALA A 148 -2.59 8.78 -27.05
CA ALA A 148 -3.13 9.10 -25.73
C ALA A 148 -3.57 7.82 -24.99
N THR A 149 -4.21 6.88 -25.70
CA THR A 149 -4.64 5.59 -25.16
C THR A 149 -3.44 4.74 -24.72
N ILE A 150 -2.44 4.59 -25.59
CA ILE A 150 -1.20 3.86 -25.30
C ILE A 150 -0.49 4.50 -24.10
N LYS A 151 -0.30 5.83 -24.12
CA LYS A 151 0.40 6.54 -23.05
C LYS A 151 -0.31 6.39 -21.70
N SER A 152 -1.65 6.45 -21.67
CA SER A 152 -2.42 6.21 -20.44
C SER A 152 -2.18 4.80 -19.89
N SER A 153 -2.24 3.79 -20.77
CA SER A 153 -1.98 2.38 -20.42
C SER A 153 -0.56 2.16 -19.91
N GLU A 154 0.45 2.77 -20.54
CA GLU A 154 1.85 2.64 -20.12
C GLU A 154 2.09 3.20 -18.71
N ILE A 155 1.55 4.38 -18.41
CA ILE A 155 1.78 5.03 -17.11
C ILE A 155 1.03 4.32 -15.97
N ILE A 156 -0.18 3.78 -16.22
CA ILE A 156 -0.91 3.01 -15.19
C ILE A 156 -0.24 1.65 -14.95
N ASP A 157 0.32 1.04 -15.99
CA ASP A 157 1.06 -0.23 -15.86
C ASP A 157 2.36 -0.07 -15.10
N ALA A 158 3.10 1.00 -15.37
CA ALA A 158 4.27 1.37 -14.59
C ALA A 158 3.88 1.56 -13.11
N LEU A 159 2.83 2.37 -12.83
CA LEU A 159 2.36 2.58 -11.47
C LEU A 159 1.98 1.27 -10.77
N PHE A 160 1.20 0.40 -11.44
CA PHE A 160 0.74 -0.86 -10.86
C PHE A 160 1.91 -1.78 -10.48
N ASN A 161 2.84 -1.99 -11.40
CA ASN A 161 3.99 -2.88 -11.17
C ASN A 161 4.95 -2.34 -10.11
N GLU A 162 5.22 -1.02 -10.12
CA GLU A 162 6.09 -0.39 -9.15
C GLU A 162 5.47 -0.35 -7.75
N LEU A 163 4.14 -0.13 -7.64
CA LEU A 163 3.42 -0.22 -6.37
C LEU A 163 3.42 -1.64 -5.81
N LEU A 164 3.22 -2.67 -6.63
CA LEU A 164 3.31 -4.06 -6.17
C LEU A 164 4.72 -4.39 -5.66
N THR A 165 5.74 -3.93 -6.36
CA THR A 165 7.15 -4.09 -5.96
C THR A 165 7.40 -3.40 -4.62
N GLU A 166 6.98 -2.14 -4.49
CA GLU A 166 7.13 -1.38 -3.25
C GLU A 166 6.35 -2.01 -2.08
N ALA A 167 5.12 -2.47 -2.32
CA ALA A 167 4.31 -3.15 -1.32
C ALA A 167 5.01 -4.41 -0.79
N ARG A 168 5.61 -5.22 -1.68
CA ARG A 168 6.39 -6.41 -1.28
C ARG A 168 7.58 -6.04 -0.40
N THR A 169 8.31 -4.98 -0.77
CA THR A 169 9.45 -4.48 0.02
C THR A 169 9.01 -3.97 1.40
N VAL A 170 7.98 -3.12 1.46
CA VAL A 170 7.53 -2.48 2.71
C VAL A 170 6.88 -3.48 3.67
N LEU A 171 6.17 -4.46 3.14
CA LEU A 171 5.46 -5.46 3.92
C LEU A 171 6.35 -6.66 4.28
N ASN A 172 7.59 -6.72 3.80
CA ASN A 172 8.52 -7.84 3.98
C ASN A 172 7.86 -9.19 3.62
N ILE A 173 7.14 -9.24 2.50
CA ILE A 173 6.50 -10.49 2.05
C ILE A 173 7.63 -11.40 1.51
N PRO A 174 7.88 -12.59 2.11
CA PRO A 174 8.94 -13.47 1.67
C PRO A 174 8.62 -14.06 0.28
N GLU A 175 9.62 -14.07 -0.62
CA GLU A 175 9.49 -14.52 -2.02
C GLU A 175 9.00 -15.98 -2.15
N GLU A 176 9.19 -16.83 -1.13
CA GLU A 176 8.82 -18.25 -1.12
C GLU A 176 7.31 -18.55 -1.18
N LYS A 177 6.42 -17.57 -0.95
CA LYS A 177 4.96 -17.82 -0.93
C LYS A 177 4.26 -17.64 -2.29
N ILE A 178 5.00 -17.38 -3.36
CA ILE A 178 4.41 -17.00 -4.66
C ILE A 178 4.13 -18.21 -5.57
N ASN A 179 4.68 -19.39 -5.29
CA ASN A 179 4.53 -20.59 -6.15
C ASN A 179 3.33 -21.50 -5.80
N LEU A 180 2.26 -20.99 -5.18
CA LEU A 180 1.11 -21.82 -4.77
C LEU A 180 -0.26 -21.30 -5.23
N ILE A 181 -0.32 -20.51 -6.28
CA ILE A 181 -1.57 -20.24 -7.01
C ILE A 181 -1.37 -20.57 -8.48
#